data_AF-A0A2M7FAZ2-F1
#
_entry.id   AF-A0A2M7FAZ2-F1
#
_cell.length_a   1.000
_cell.length_b   1.000
_cell.length_c   1.000
_cell.angle_alpha   90.00
_cell.angle_beta   90.00
_cell.angle_gamma   90.00
#
_symmetry.space_group_name_H-M   'P 1'
#
loop_
_entity.id
_entity.type
_entity.pdbx_description
1 polymer ?
#
loop_
_entity_poly.entity_id
_entity_poly.type
_entity_poly.pdbx_seq_one_letter_code
_entity_poly.pdbx_strand_id
1 'polypeptide(L)'
;MSEIRESIRSLYAVNLLEGEGVGTAYEYYAKSKKLKRFLHAIGRPKRILIAGLPERYGLSMDFFLLGDRLDAETVVIDERPDALERAGNVIEALRSEGRFHNTKIRFLESDPVLELGVKEFADQKFDLALS
;
A
#
# COMPACT_ATOMS: atom_id res chain seq x y z
N MET A 1 0.41 -16.05 14.29
CA MET A 1 0.09 -14.68 13.84
C MET A 1 0.10 -13.79 15.07
N SER A 2 1.12 -12.92 15.20
CA SER A 2 1.10 -11.87 16.21
C SER A 2 0.03 -10.86 15.77
N GLU A 3 -1.10 -10.80 16.46
CA GLU A 3 -2.06 -9.70 16.28
C GLU A 3 -1.40 -8.42 16.79
N ILE A 4 -0.76 -7.67 15.90
CA ILE A 4 -0.59 -6.24 16.14
C ILE A 4 -2.01 -5.69 16.21
N ARG A 5 -2.47 -5.35 17.42
CA ARG A 5 -3.77 -4.71 17.63
C ARG A 5 -3.77 -3.36 16.91
N GLU A 6 -4.37 -3.33 15.73
CA GLU A 6 -4.66 -2.08 15.02
C GLU A 6 -5.43 -1.14 15.96
N SER A 7 -4.77 -0.06 16.35
CA SER A 7 -5.33 1.03 17.13
C SER A 7 -5.03 2.33 16.40
N ILE A 8 -5.83 3.36 16.65
CA ILE A 8 -5.55 4.70 16.12
C ILE A 8 -4.12 5.13 16.47
N ARG A 9 -3.63 4.76 17.66
CA ARG A 9 -2.27 5.06 18.13
C ARG A 9 -1.18 4.35 17.31
N SER A 10 -1.41 3.10 16.89
CA SER A 10 -0.41 2.38 16.06
C SER A 10 -0.37 2.93 14.63
N LEU A 11 -1.52 3.36 14.10
CA LEU A 11 -1.63 3.98 12.77
C LEU A 11 -1.15 5.43 12.75
N TYR A 12 -1.23 6.14 13.88
CA TYR A 12 -0.72 7.50 13.98
C TYR A 12 0.78 7.61 13.67
N ALA A 13 1.57 6.62 14.07
CA ALA A 13 3.00 6.57 13.73
C ALA A 13 3.22 6.38 12.22
N VAL A 14 2.36 5.62 11.54
CA VAL A 14 2.40 5.46 10.09
C VAL A 14 2.18 6.79 9.39
N ASN A 15 1.20 7.54 9.87
CA ASN A 15 0.84 8.82 9.29
C ASN A 15 1.91 9.88 9.49
N LEU A 16 2.56 9.91 10.66
CA LEU A 16 3.65 10.84 10.89
C LEU A 16 4.79 10.64 9.88
N LEU A 17 5.09 9.39 9.51
CA LEU A 17 6.09 9.07 8.49
C LEU A 17 5.62 9.41 7.07
N GLU A 18 4.31 9.33 6.82
CA GLU A 18 3.69 9.77 5.58
C GLU A 18 3.66 11.32 5.43
N GLY A 19 3.84 12.04 6.53
CA GLY A 19 3.71 13.51 6.62
C GLY A 19 2.29 13.98 6.97
N GLU A 20 1.45 13.06 7.42
CA GLU A 20 0.02 13.22 7.70
C GLU A 20 -0.29 13.29 9.20
N GLY A 21 -1.47 13.83 9.53
CA GLY A 21 -1.92 14.05 10.90
C GLY A 21 -2.78 12.93 11.51
N VAL A 22 -3.34 13.22 12.70
CA VAL A 22 -4.22 12.31 13.46
C VAL A 22 -5.50 11.97 12.69
N GLY A 23 -6.03 12.90 11.90
CA GLY A 23 -7.27 12.71 11.11
C GLY A 23 -7.16 11.51 10.17
N THR A 24 -6.07 11.43 9.42
CA THR A 24 -5.78 10.34 8.48
C THR A 24 -5.68 8.98 9.21
N ALA A 25 -5.33 8.95 10.51
CA ALA A 25 -5.10 7.70 11.25
C ALA A 25 -6.42 7.07 11.64
N TYR A 26 -7.40 7.92 11.95
CA TYR A 26 -8.78 7.53 12.14
C TYR A 26 -9.38 6.97 10.84
N GLU A 27 -9.08 7.59 9.69
CA GLU A 27 -9.56 7.12 8.39
C GLU A 27 -9.06 5.70 8.08
N TYR A 28 -7.76 5.43 8.28
CA TYR A 28 -7.20 4.09 8.10
C TYR A 28 -7.85 3.06 9.02
N TYR A 29 -8.06 3.42 10.29
CA TYR A 29 -8.76 2.56 11.24
C TYR A 29 -10.21 2.27 10.81
N ALA A 30 -10.96 3.30 10.41
CA ALA A 30 -12.35 3.16 9.99
C ALA A 30 -12.48 2.33 8.70
N LYS A 31 -11.59 2.58 7.73
CA LYS A 31 -11.48 1.80 6.48
C LYS A 31 -11.19 0.34 6.79
N SER A 32 -10.24 0.03 7.67
CA SER A 32 -9.88 -1.36 8.00
C SER A 32 -11.05 -2.16 8.59
N LYS A 33 -11.90 -1.53 9.41
CA LYS A 33 -13.11 -2.16 9.96
C LYS A 33 -14.16 -2.46 8.89
N LYS A 34 -14.36 -1.55 7.94
CA LYS A 34 -15.32 -1.76 6.83
C LYS A 34 -14.80 -2.77 5.81
N LEU A 35 -13.51 -2.70 5.47
CA LEU A 35 -12.86 -3.60 4.50
C LEU A 35 -12.94 -5.06 4.93
N LYS A 36 -12.90 -5.36 6.24
CA LYS A 36 -12.96 -6.74 6.73
C LYS A 36 -14.13 -7.54 6.16
N ARG A 37 -15.30 -6.90 5.96
CA ARG A 37 -16.49 -7.57 5.38
C ARG A 37 -16.35 -7.79 3.88
N PHE A 38 -15.77 -6.82 3.17
CA PHE A 38 -15.51 -6.91 1.74
C PHE A 38 -14.47 -7.98 1.42
N LEU A 39 -13.35 -8.00 2.17
CA LEU A 39 -12.29 -9.01 2.04
C LEU A 39 -12.81 -10.42 2.31
N HIS A 40 -13.75 -10.59 3.23
CA HIS A 40 -14.37 -11.90 3.44
C HIS A 40 -15.16 -12.40 2.21
N ALA A 41 -15.70 -11.50 1.40
CA ALA A 41 -16.50 -11.85 0.22
C ALA A 41 -15.63 -12.19 -1.02
N ILE A 42 -14.51 -11.48 -1.21
CA ILE A 42 -13.62 -11.68 -2.37
C ILE A 42 -12.53 -12.74 -2.16
N GLY A 43 -12.44 -13.31 -0.95
CA GLY A 43 -11.33 -14.18 -0.55
C GLY A 43 -10.12 -13.38 -0.07
N ARG A 44 -8.97 -14.04 0.08
CA ARG A 44 -7.71 -13.38 0.50
C ARG A 44 -6.83 -13.14 -0.74
N PRO A 45 -6.81 -11.92 -1.32
CA PRO A 45 -5.93 -11.59 -2.43
C PRO A 45 -4.50 -11.97 -2.10
N LYS A 46 -3.79 -12.58 -3.05
CA LYS A 46 -2.37 -12.91 -2.95
C LYS A 46 -1.51 -11.94 -3.74
N ARG A 47 -2.07 -11.29 -4.76
CA ARG A 47 -1.40 -10.30 -5.60
C ARG A 47 -2.27 -9.06 -5.76
N ILE A 48 -1.75 -7.91 -5.33
CA ILE A 48 -2.43 -6.62 -5.38
C ILE A 48 -1.65 -5.69 -6.32
N LEU A 49 -2.38 -5.01 -7.20
CA LEU A 49 -1.88 -3.89 -7.99
C LEU A 49 -2.35 -2.58 -7.37
N ILE A 50 -1.43 -1.65 -7.18
CA ILE A 50 -1.70 -0.23 -6.90
C ILE A 50 -1.27 0.54 -8.14
N ALA A 51 -2.23 1.14 -8.83
CA ALA A 51 -2.04 1.88 -10.07
C ALA A 51 -2.19 3.38 -9.80
N GLY A 52 -1.06 4.08 -9.80
CA GLY A 52 -0.96 5.47 -9.39
C GLY A 52 -0.91 5.62 -7.87
N LEU A 53 -0.14 6.61 -7.44
CA LEU A 53 -0.11 7.15 -6.08
C LEU A 53 -0.80 8.52 -6.07
N PRO A 54 -1.26 9.01 -4.92
CA PRO A 54 -1.85 10.35 -4.83
C PRO A 54 -0.93 11.45 -5.38
N GLU A 55 -1.50 12.38 -6.15
CA GLU A 55 -0.79 13.59 -6.60
C GLU A 55 -0.60 14.62 -5.49
N ARG A 56 -1.52 14.66 -4.53
CA ARG A 56 -1.55 15.67 -3.49
C ARG A 56 -1.74 15.00 -2.14
N TYR A 57 -0.79 15.24 -1.24
CA TYR A 57 -0.79 14.78 0.16
C TYR A 57 -0.79 13.25 0.30
N GLY A 58 -0.05 12.75 1.30
CA GLY A 58 0.12 11.31 1.54
C GLY A 58 0.68 10.48 0.38
N LEU A 59 0.51 9.15 0.52
CA LEU A 59 0.98 8.07 -0.36
C LEU A 59 -0.06 6.93 -0.47
N SER A 60 -1.30 7.14 -0.01
CA SER A 60 -2.31 6.07 0.14
C SER A 60 -1.78 4.89 0.95
N MET A 61 -1.21 5.18 2.13
CA MET A 61 -0.62 4.15 2.99
C MET A 61 -1.62 3.06 3.41
N ASP A 62 -2.92 3.32 3.36
CA ASP A 62 -3.96 2.30 3.57
C ASP A 62 -3.89 1.14 2.58
N PHE A 63 -3.48 1.35 1.33
CA PHE A 63 -3.32 0.28 0.35
C PHE A 63 -2.10 -0.60 0.67
N PHE A 64 -1.00 0.01 1.11
CA PHE A 64 0.19 -0.73 1.55
C PHE A 64 -0.09 -1.55 2.81
N LEU A 65 -0.76 -0.94 3.80
CA LEU A 65 -1.17 -1.62 5.02
C LEU A 65 -2.15 -2.78 4.74
N LEU A 66 -3.01 -2.62 3.73
CA LEU A 66 -3.88 -3.69 3.27
C LEU A 66 -3.07 -4.87 2.70
N GLY A 67 -2.09 -4.60 1.84
CA GLY A 67 -1.19 -5.60 1.29
C GLY A 67 -0.42 -6.36 2.38
N ASP A 68 0.16 -5.63 3.34
CA ASP A 68 0.87 -6.19 4.50
C ASP A 68 -0.03 -7.12 5.33
N ARG A 69 -1.23 -6.65 5.68
CA ARG A 69 -2.20 -7.41 6.47
C ARG A 69 -2.65 -8.68 5.76
N LEU A 70 -2.78 -8.64 4.44
CA LEU A 70 -3.18 -9.78 3.63
C LEU A 70 -2.00 -10.70 3.33
N ASP A 71 -0.76 -10.33 3.67
CA ASP A 71 0.46 -11.02 3.22
C ASP A 71 0.45 -11.21 1.70
N ALA A 72 0.02 -10.16 0.99
CA ALA A 72 -0.15 -10.16 -0.45
C ALA A 72 1.07 -9.51 -1.13
N GLU A 73 1.57 -10.12 -2.20
CA GLU A 73 2.54 -9.44 -3.07
C GLU A 73 1.88 -8.17 -3.62
N THR A 74 2.46 -7.03 -3.28
CA THR A 74 1.95 -5.72 -3.70
C THR A 74 2.85 -5.17 -4.79
N VAL A 75 2.25 -4.74 -5.89
CA VAL A 75 2.97 -4.11 -6.99
C VAL A 75 2.41 -2.71 -7.18
N VAL A 76 3.29 -1.72 -7.13
CA VAL A 76 2.95 -0.31 -7.29
C VAL A 76 3.47 0.16 -8.64
N ILE A 77 2.60 0.78 -9.42
CA ILE A 77 2.96 1.43 -10.68
C ILE A 77 2.69 2.93 -10.54
N ASP A 78 3.65 3.75 -10.94
CA ASP A 78 3.45 5.18 -11.12
C ASP A 78 4.37 5.71 -12.23
N GLU A 79 3.99 6.80 -12.87
CA GLU A 79 4.83 7.49 -13.87
C GLU A 79 5.87 8.42 -13.22
N ARG A 80 5.71 8.70 -11.92
CA ARG A 80 6.56 9.64 -11.16
C ARG A 80 7.57 8.87 -10.30
N PRO A 81 8.86 8.84 -10.69
CA PRO A 81 9.88 8.09 -9.94
C PRO A 81 10.10 8.63 -8.52
N ASP A 82 9.92 9.93 -8.31
CA ASP A 82 10.01 10.57 -6.98
C ASP A 82 8.89 10.12 -6.04
N ALA A 83 7.68 9.88 -6.56
CA ALA A 83 6.57 9.34 -5.78
C ALA A 83 6.85 7.89 -5.34
N LEU A 84 7.39 7.08 -6.26
CA LEU A 84 7.80 5.70 -5.97
C LEU A 84 8.92 5.65 -4.94
N GLU A 85 9.95 6.50 -5.09
CA GLU A 85 11.06 6.59 -4.15
C GLU A 85 10.57 7.00 -2.75
N ARG A 86 9.72 8.03 -2.66
CA ARG A 86 9.14 8.48 -1.38
C ARG A 86 8.33 7.36 -0.72
N ALA A 87 7.51 6.63 -1.48
CA ALA A 87 6.76 5.48 -0.97
C ALA A 87 7.70 4.37 -0.46
N GLY A 88 8.74 4.04 -1.22
CA GLY A 88 9.77 3.09 -0.81
C GLY A 88 10.44 3.48 0.51
N ASN A 89 10.85 4.74 0.64
CA ASN A 89 11.50 5.25 1.85
C ASN A 89 10.59 5.18 3.09
N VAL A 90 9.31 5.53 2.95
CA VAL A 90 8.34 5.41 4.05
C VAL A 90 8.12 3.95 4.47
N ILE A 91 8.03 3.03 3.50
CA ILE A 91 7.89 1.59 3.79
C ILE A 91 9.12 1.05 4.51
N GLU A 92 10.32 1.40 4.07
CA GLU A 92 11.56 0.98 4.75
C GLU A 92 11.67 1.55 6.17
N ALA A 93 11.28 2.82 6.37
CA ALA A 93 11.20 3.41 7.71
C ALA A 93 10.24 2.61 8.60
N LEU A 94 9.05 2.25 8.09
CA LEU A 94 8.09 1.45 8.83
C LEU A 94 8.57 0.03 9.15
N ARG A 95 9.29 -0.61 8.22
CA ARG A 95 9.93 -1.92 8.45
C ARG A 95 10.99 -1.83 9.55
N SER A 96 11.80 -0.77 9.53
CA SER A 96 12.84 -0.54 10.55
C SER A 96 12.26 -0.37 11.96
N GLU A 97 11.04 0.16 12.06
CA GLU A 97 10.30 0.30 13.31
C GLU A 97 9.48 -0.95 13.69
N GLY A 98 9.51 -2.02 12.89
CA GLY A 98 8.69 -3.22 13.11
C GLY A 98 7.18 -2.98 12.96
N ARG A 99 6.78 -1.95 12.20
CA ARG A 99 5.38 -1.55 11.96
C ARG A 99 4.83 -2.05 10.64
N PHE A 100 5.70 -2.58 9.79
CA PHE A 100 5.39 -3.17 8.50
C PHE A 100 6.15 -4.49 8.39
N HIS A 101 5.50 -5.56 7.94
CA HIS A 101 6.12 -6.87 7.86
C HIS A 101 6.88 -7.04 6.53
N ASN A 102 7.58 -8.17 6.37
CA ASN A 102 8.34 -8.49 5.16
C ASN A 102 7.46 -8.90 3.97
N THR A 103 6.29 -8.29 3.82
CA THR A 103 5.45 -8.47 2.64
C THR A 103 6.16 -7.93 1.41
N LYS A 104 6.15 -8.73 0.33
CA LYS A 104 6.86 -8.39 -0.91
C LYS A 104 6.20 -7.20 -1.60
N ILE A 105 6.95 -6.12 -1.77
CA ILE A 105 6.53 -4.94 -2.53
C ILE A 105 7.48 -4.75 -3.71
N ARG A 106 6.92 -4.47 -4.89
CA ARG A 106 7.67 -4.06 -6.09
C ARG A 106 7.17 -2.69 -6.54
N PHE A 107 8.08 -1.75 -6.71
CA PHE A 107 7.79 -0.44 -7.31
C PHE A 107 8.26 -0.48 -8.76
N LEU A 108 7.39 -0.10 -9.68
CA LEU A 108 7.65 -0.14 -11.12
C LEU A 108 7.26 1.21 -11.71
N GLU A 109 8.23 1.84 -12.37
CA GLU A 109 8.00 3.06 -13.13
C GLU A 109 7.26 2.69 -14.42
N SER A 110 6.12 3.35 -14.67
CA SER A 110 5.47 3.27 -15.98
C SER A 110 5.85 4.45 -16.83
N ASP A 111 6.38 4.16 -18.01
CA ASP A 111 6.60 5.18 -19.03
C ASP A 111 5.64 4.88 -20.21
N PRO A 112 4.60 5.70 -20.42
CA PRO A 112 3.65 5.50 -21.52
C PRO A 112 4.26 5.75 -22.90
N VAL A 113 5.39 6.47 -22.98
CA VAL A 113 6.14 6.71 -24.22
C VAL A 113 7.03 5.51 -24.54
N LEU A 114 7.61 4.87 -23.53
CA LEU A 114 8.49 3.71 -23.69
C LEU A 114 7.76 2.35 -23.54
N GLU A 115 6.45 2.37 -23.26
CA GLU A 115 5.64 1.19 -22.86
C GLU A 115 6.25 0.40 -21.69
N LEU A 116 7.11 1.04 -20.89
CA LEU A 116 7.74 0.43 -19.72
C LEU A 116 6.67 0.20 -18.65
N GLY A 117 6.77 -0.91 -17.94
CA GLY A 117 5.74 -1.36 -17.00
C GLY A 117 4.49 -1.95 -17.69
N VAL A 118 4.04 -1.46 -18.84
CA VAL A 118 2.82 -2.02 -19.49
C VAL A 118 3.04 -3.45 -19.96
N LYS A 119 4.18 -3.74 -20.61
CA LYS A 119 4.51 -5.10 -21.10
C LYS A 119 4.81 -6.10 -20.00
N GLU A 120 5.43 -5.67 -18.91
CA GLU A 120 5.66 -6.55 -17.76
C GLU A 120 4.33 -6.98 -17.11
N PHE A 121 3.27 -6.18 -17.23
CA PHE A 121 2.00 -6.42 -16.54
C PHE A 121 0.88 -6.98 -17.41
N ALA A 122 0.92 -6.78 -18.73
CA ALA A 122 -0.17 -7.18 -19.62
C ALA A 122 -0.60 -8.65 -19.45
N ASP A 123 0.36 -9.53 -19.14
CA ASP A 123 0.12 -10.96 -18.93
C ASP A 123 0.06 -11.38 -17.45
N GLN A 124 0.28 -10.46 -16.51
CA GLN A 124 0.24 -10.75 -15.08
C GLN A 124 -1.20 -10.70 -14.54
N LYS A 125 -1.58 -11.75 -13.79
CA LYS A 125 -2.86 -11.78 -13.06
C LYS A 125 -2.71 -11.15 -11.68
N PHE A 126 -3.65 -10.24 -11.37
CA PHE A 126 -3.84 -9.64 -10.06
C PHE A 126 -5.21 -10.04 -9.50
N ASP A 127 -5.26 -10.32 -8.20
CA ASP A 127 -6.51 -10.68 -7.52
C ASP A 127 -7.31 -9.42 -7.15
N LEU A 128 -6.62 -8.28 -7.01
CA LEU A 128 -7.19 -6.99 -6.67
C LEU A 128 -6.36 -5.87 -7.31
N ALA A 129 -7.04 -4.86 -7.86
CA ALA A 129 -6.43 -3.63 -8.37
C ALA A 129 -7.04 -2.43 -7.64
N LEU A 130 -6.19 -1.49 -7.24
CA LEU A 130 -6.51 -0.28 -6.49
C LEU A 130 -5.89 0.93 -7.22
N SER A 131 -6.54 2.09 -7.12
CA SER A 131 -6.10 3.37 -7.69
C SER A 131 -6.57 4.49 -6.76
#